data_AF-A0A1B2E8F4-F1
#
_entry.id   AF-A0A1B2E8F4-F1
#
_cell.length_a   1.000
_cell.length_b   1.000
_cell.length_c   1.000
_cell.angle_alpha   90.00
_cell.angle_beta   90.00
_cell.angle_gamma   90.00
#
_symmetry.space_group_name_H-M   'P 1'
#
loop_
_entity.id
_entity.type
_entity.pdbx_description
1 polymer ?
#
loop_
_entity_poly.entity_id
_entity_poly.type
_entity_poly.pdbx_seq_one_letter_code
_entity_poly.pdbx_strand_id
1 'polypeptide(L)'
;MLKLFEYNWQVRKDWFDWCDTVSEEELLARRTGGIGSILYTLYHIVTVEYAWLYGDLQGKELDIPSFEDCASVQGLRDYSARTHLAIAPFIYAWNDSLEDRIMVDTNQDGEQERFTFGEVMRHVIAHEIHHIGQLSIWAREIGKKPVTANLIRRGLFDK
;
A
#
# COMPACT_ATOMS: atom_id res chain seq x y z
N MET A 1 5.94 -6.13 -13.75
CA MET A 1 5.30 -5.81 -12.46
C MET A 1 6.13 -4.84 -11.63
N LEU A 2 7.46 -5.04 -11.52
CA LEU A 2 8.35 -4.20 -10.72
C LEU A 2 8.11 -2.68 -10.84
N LYS A 3 8.00 -2.15 -12.06
CA LYS A 3 7.77 -0.71 -12.30
C LYS A 3 6.48 -0.16 -11.70
N LEU A 4 5.46 -0.99 -11.49
CA LEU A 4 4.22 -0.57 -10.84
C LEU A 4 4.35 -0.54 -9.32
N PHE A 5 5.18 -1.40 -8.72
CA PHE A 5 5.55 -1.27 -7.29
C PHE A 5 6.37 -0.01 -7.06
N GLU A 6 7.38 0.25 -7.89
CA GLU A 6 8.18 1.48 -7.80
C GLU A 6 7.30 2.74 -7.96
N TYR A 7 6.36 2.72 -8.91
CA TYR A 7 5.35 3.77 -9.07
C TYR A 7 4.51 3.97 -7.81
N ASN A 8 3.95 2.89 -7.27
CA ASN A 8 3.13 2.92 -6.08
C ASN A 8 3.90 3.52 -4.90
N TRP A 9 5.14 3.08 -4.65
CA TRP A 9 5.97 3.63 -3.57
C TRP A 9 6.29 5.11 -3.75
N GLN A 10 6.59 5.57 -4.97
CA GLN A 10 6.79 6.99 -5.24
C GLN A 10 5.51 7.79 -4.94
N VAL A 11 4.35 7.31 -5.41
CA VAL A 11 3.07 7.99 -5.21
C VAL A 11 2.68 8.01 -3.74
N ARG A 12 2.86 6.91 -3.00
CA ARG A 12 2.63 6.83 -1.56
C ARG A 12 3.51 7.82 -0.80
N LYS A 13 4.79 7.92 -1.17
CA LYS A 13 5.70 8.92 -0.61
C LYS A 13 5.19 10.34 -0.87
N ASP A 14 4.78 10.65 -2.10
CA ASP A 14 4.21 11.96 -2.45
C ASP A 14 2.93 12.25 -1.64
N TRP A 15 2.12 11.24 -1.33
CA TRP A 15 0.94 11.38 -0.47
C TRP A 15 1.28 11.63 0.98
N PHE A 16 2.30 10.98 1.53
CA PHE A 16 2.80 11.35 2.86
C PHE A 16 3.30 12.81 2.88
N ASP A 17 4.03 13.25 1.85
CA ASP A 17 4.50 14.64 1.72
C ASP A 17 3.31 15.62 1.58
N TRP A 18 2.22 15.18 0.96
CA TRP A 18 0.97 15.96 0.88
C TRP A 18 0.26 16.07 2.25
N CYS A 19 0.27 14.99 3.05
CA CYS A 19 -0.34 14.96 4.38
C CYS A 19 0.27 15.98 5.34
N ASP A 20 1.56 16.31 5.20
CA ASP A 20 2.22 17.35 6.01
C ASP A 20 1.59 18.74 5.84
N THR A 21 0.80 18.95 4.78
CA THR A 21 0.09 20.20 4.54
C THR A 21 -1.32 20.24 5.15
N VAL A 22 -1.79 19.13 5.73
CA VAL A 22 -3.16 18.93 6.20
C VAL A 22 -3.18 18.85 7.73
N SER A 23 -4.21 19.37 8.37
CA SER A 23 -4.35 19.21 9.83
C SER A 23 -4.61 17.75 10.19
N GLU A 24 -4.14 17.35 11.37
CA GLU A 24 -4.40 16.02 11.91
C GLU A 24 -5.90 15.68 11.98
N GLU A 25 -6.72 16.65 12.38
CA GLU A 25 -8.18 16.53 12.40
C GLU A 25 -8.74 16.12 11.02
N GLU A 26 -8.30 16.77 9.94
CA GLU A 26 -8.76 16.46 8.57
C GLU A 26 -8.22 15.11 8.07
N LEU A 27 -7.02 14.72 8.50
CA LEU A 27 -6.43 13.42 8.16
C LEU A 27 -7.18 12.25 8.82
N LEU A 28 -7.69 12.45 10.04
CA LEU A 28 -8.42 11.47 10.82
C LEU A 28 -9.96 11.53 10.60
N ALA A 29 -10.47 12.63 10.05
CA ALA A 29 -11.89 12.82 9.82
C ALA A 29 -12.52 11.67 9.02
N ARG A 30 -13.71 11.22 9.47
CA ARG A 30 -14.49 10.22 8.76
C ARG A 30 -15.06 10.78 7.46
N ARG A 31 -14.93 10.03 6.39
CA ARG A 31 -15.37 10.39 5.03
C ARG A 31 -16.18 9.27 4.41
N THR A 32 -17.04 9.63 3.47
CA THR A 32 -17.77 8.65 2.66
C THR A 32 -16.85 8.03 1.62
N GLY A 33 -16.95 6.71 1.46
CA GLY A 33 -16.15 5.92 0.52
C GLY A 33 -14.94 5.26 1.18
N GLY A 34 -14.34 4.31 0.48
CA GLY A 34 -13.15 3.60 0.96
C GLY A 34 -13.33 3.00 2.36
N ILE A 35 -12.31 3.18 3.19
CA ILE A 35 -12.21 2.58 4.53
C ILE A 35 -12.26 3.61 5.67
N GLY A 36 -12.70 4.85 5.38
CA GLY A 36 -13.16 5.78 6.40
C GLY A 36 -12.34 7.05 6.60
N SER A 37 -11.02 7.08 6.50
CA SER A 37 -10.22 8.32 6.64
C SER A 37 -8.94 8.30 5.81
N ILE A 38 -8.35 9.47 5.56
CA ILE A 38 -7.12 9.60 4.76
C ILE A 38 -5.97 8.84 5.41
N LEU A 39 -5.75 9.06 6.72
CA LEU A 39 -4.63 8.45 7.42
C LEU A 39 -4.82 6.93 7.57
N TYR A 40 -6.04 6.49 7.85
CA TYR A 40 -6.35 5.06 7.93
C TYR A 40 -6.20 4.37 6.57
N THR A 41 -6.54 5.03 5.46
CA THR A 41 -6.30 4.52 4.11
C THR A 41 -4.82 4.29 3.84
N LEU A 42 -3.93 5.21 4.22
CA LEU A 42 -2.49 5.01 4.07
C LEU A 42 -1.97 3.86 4.94
N TYR A 43 -2.44 3.76 6.19
CA TYR A 43 -2.14 2.63 7.07
C TYR A 43 -2.55 1.30 6.42
N HIS A 44 -3.78 1.21 5.93
CA HIS A 44 -4.31 0.00 5.31
C HIS A 44 -3.53 -0.42 4.07
N ILE A 45 -3.17 0.52 3.20
CA ILE A 45 -2.33 0.23 2.03
C ILE A 45 -1.01 -0.43 2.46
N VAL A 46 -0.31 0.17 3.44
CA VAL A 46 0.98 -0.35 3.93
C VAL A 46 0.80 -1.73 4.57
N THR A 47 -0.25 -1.90 5.38
CA THR A 47 -0.53 -3.15 6.10
C THR A 47 -0.90 -4.29 5.15
N VAL A 48 -1.74 -4.03 4.13
CA VAL A 48 -2.13 -5.05 3.15
C VAL A 48 -0.94 -5.46 2.30
N GLU A 49 -0.13 -4.51 1.81
CA GLU A 49 1.09 -4.85 1.07
C GLU A 49 2.05 -5.69 1.92
N TYR A 50 2.26 -5.32 3.19
CA TYR A 50 3.15 -6.06 4.08
C TYR A 50 2.63 -7.46 4.40
N ALA A 51 1.33 -7.59 4.72
CA ALA A 51 0.70 -8.87 5.05
C ALA A 51 0.82 -9.87 3.89
N TRP A 52 0.38 -9.48 2.69
CA TRP A 52 0.45 -10.35 1.52
C TRP A 52 1.88 -10.71 1.14
N LEU A 53 2.78 -9.71 1.05
CA LEU A 53 4.09 -9.94 0.46
C LEU A 53 5.10 -10.52 1.44
N TYR A 54 5.05 -10.14 2.72
CA TYR A 54 5.96 -10.65 3.73
C TYR A 54 5.38 -11.83 4.50
N GLY A 55 4.12 -11.73 4.92
CA GLY A 55 3.42 -12.78 5.63
C GLY A 55 3.15 -13.96 4.72
N ASP A 56 2.26 -13.76 3.74
CA ASP A 56 1.65 -14.89 3.04
C ASP A 56 2.58 -15.47 1.95
N LEU A 57 3.13 -14.62 1.08
CA LEU A 57 4.02 -15.09 0.00
C LEU A 57 5.38 -15.59 0.50
N GLN A 58 5.94 -14.98 1.55
CA GLN A 58 7.26 -15.36 2.07
C GLN A 58 7.19 -16.27 3.30
N GLY A 59 6.00 -16.52 3.86
CA GLY A 59 5.80 -17.34 5.06
C GLY A 59 6.49 -16.77 6.30
N LYS A 60 6.55 -15.44 6.43
CA LYS A 60 7.22 -14.78 7.55
C LYS A 60 6.23 -14.37 8.63
N GLU A 61 6.71 -14.30 9.86
CA GLU A 61 5.91 -13.77 10.97
C GLU A 61 5.71 -12.26 10.78
N LEU A 62 4.46 -11.83 10.95
CA LEU A 62 4.06 -10.44 10.80
C LEU A 62 4.12 -9.71 12.15
N ASP A 63 4.69 -8.52 12.10
CA ASP A 63 4.65 -7.54 13.20
C ASP A 63 3.92 -6.29 12.69
N ILE A 64 2.60 -6.31 12.81
CA ILE A 64 1.69 -5.25 12.36
C ILE A 64 1.26 -4.45 13.59
N PRO A 65 1.67 -3.17 13.72
CA PRO A 65 1.21 -2.31 14.80
C PRO A 65 -0.29 -2.04 14.65
N SER A 66 -0.97 -1.72 15.75
CA SER A 66 -2.34 -1.19 15.63
C SER A 66 -2.33 0.14 14.88
N PHE A 67 -3.48 0.55 14.35
CA PHE A 67 -3.57 1.87 13.73
C PHE A 67 -3.24 2.97 14.74
N GLU A 68 -3.74 2.82 15.97
CA GLU A 68 -3.57 3.76 17.08
C GLU A 68 -2.08 3.97 17.41
N ASP A 69 -1.26 2.92 17.35
CA ASP A 69 0.19 3.00 17.62
C ASP A 69 0.94 3.82 16.58
N CYS A 70 0.37 4.00 15.38
CA CYS A 70 0.99 4.69 14.27
C CYS A 70 0.12 5.80 13.67
N ALA A 71 -0.91 6.28 14.38
CA ALA A 71 -1.92 7.24 13.91
C ALA A 71 -1.39 8.69 13.78
N SER A 72 -0.19 8.86 13.25
CA SER A 72 0.38 10.14 12.84
C SER A 72 1.08 9.99 11.48
N VAL A 73 1.28 11.10 10.77
CA VAL A 73 1.98 11.06 9.47
C VAL A 73 3.39 10.48 9.63
N GLN A 74 4.13 10.89 10.66
CA GLN A 74 5.46 10.36 10.94
C GLN A 74 5.42 8.87 11.32
N GLY A 75 4.49 8.47 12.19
CA GLY A 75 4.33 7.06 12.58
C GLY A 75 4.05 6.15 11.39
N LEU A 76 3.19 6.56 10.47
CA LEU A 76 2.94 5.80 9.24
C LEU A 76 4.10 5.82 8.25
N ARG A 77 4.87 6.92 8.15
CA ARG A 77 6.10 6.95 7.36
C ARG A 77 7.12 5.95 7.89
N ASP A 78 7.30 5.91 9.21
CA ASP A 78 8.23 4.99 9.87
C ASP A 78 7.79 3.54 9.67
N TYR A 79 6.49 3.27 9.83
CA TYR A 79 5.91 1.96 9.54
C TYR A 79 6.11 1.56 8.07
N SER A 80 5.79 2.44 7.12
CA SER A 80 5.96 2.20 5.69
C SER A 80 7.43 1.99 5.31
N ALA A 81 8.37 2.71 5.93
CA ALA A 81 9.80 2.55 5.67
C ALA A 81 10.30 1.19 6.17
N ARG A 82 9.90 0.80 7.39
CA ARG A 82 10.24 -0.49 7.99
C ARG A 82 9.74 -1.66 7.15
N THR A 83 8.46 -1.65 6.75
CA THR A 83 7.89 -2.73 5.94
C THR A 83 8.46 -2.75 4.53
N HIS A 84 8.74 -1.58 3.94
CA HIS A 84 9.42 -1.48 2.65
C HIS A 84 10.78 -2.21 2.65
N LEU A 85 11.59 -2.04 3.71
CA LEU A 85 12.87 -2.76 3.84
C LEU A 85 12.69 -4.29 3.87
N ALA A 86 11.58 -4.78 4.40
CA ALA A 86 11.27 -6.21 4.46
C ALA A 86 10.77 -6.78 3.13
N ILE A 87 9.95 -6.03 2.36
CA ILE A 87 9.32 -6.52 1.13
C ILE A 87 10.15 -6.24 -0.14
N ALA A 88 10.89 -5.13 -0.19
CA ALA A 88 11.55 -4.69 -1.40
C ALA A 88 12.55 -5.73 -1.96
N PRO A 89 13.37 -6.42 -1.14
CA PRO A 89 14.27 -7.46 -1.65
C PRO A 89 13.53 -8.58 -2.38
N PHE A 90 12.36 -9.01 -1.88
CA PHE A 90 11.54 -10.04 -2.51
C PHE A 90 11.02 -9.58 -3.88
N ILE A 91 10.51 -8.35 -3.96
CA ILE A 91 9.97 -7.77 -5.19
C ILE A 91 11.06 -7.56 -6.24
N TYR A 92 12.25 -7.09 -5.84
CA TYR A 92 13.39 -6.92 -6.75
C TYR A 92 14.00 -8.25 -7.21
N ALA A 93 13.91 -9.30 -6.39
CA ALA A 93 14.34 -10.65 -6.74
C ALA A 93 13.29 -11.46 -7.52
N TRP A 94 12.13 -10.85 -7.81
CA TRP A 94 11.05 -11.52 -8.53
C TRP A 94 11.51 -12.01 -9.90
N ASN A 95 11.12 -13.23 -10.23
CA ASN A 95 11.37 -13.85 -11.53
C ASN A 95 10.19 -14.75 -11.92
N ASP A 96 10.08 -15.06 -13.21
CA ASP A 96 8.92 -15.74 -13.79
C ASP A 96 8.68 -17.14 -13.20
N SER A 97 9.68 -17.78 -12.58
CA SER A 97 9.47 -19.09 -11.91
C SER A 97 8.64 -18.99 -10.63
N LEU A 98 8.41 -17.79 -10.11
CA LEU A 98 7.56 -17.54 -8.95
C LEU A 98 6.09 -17.40 -9.34
N GLU A 99 5.79 -17.08 -10.60
CA GLU A 99 4.45 -16.70 -11.07
C GLU A 99 3.37 -17.72 -10.68
N ASP A 100 3.63 -19.00 -10.96
CA ASP A 100 2.68 -20.10 -10.78
C ASP A 100 2.80 -20.80 -9.41
N ARG A 101 3.65 -20.28 -8.50
CA ARG A 101 3.71 -20.84 -7.14
C ARG A 101 2.39 -20.65 -6.44
N ILE A 102 1.92 -21.70 -5.77
CA ILE A 102 0.65 -21.67 -5.04
C ILE A 102 0.90 -21.27 -3.60
N MET A 103 0.17 -20.25 -3.18
CA MET A 103 -0.06 -19.88 -1.79
C MET A 103 -1.38 -20.49 -1.35
N VAL A 104 -1.42 -21.05 -0.14
CA VAL A 104 -2.66 -21.53 0.48
C VAL A 104 -2.98 -20.60 1.63
N ASP A 105 -4.10 -19.91 1.53
CA ASP A 105 -4.64 -19.08 2.59
C ASP A 105 -5.79 -19.83 3.29
N THR A 106 -6.07 -19.49 4.54
CA THR A 106 -7.25 -19.98 5.26
C THR A 106 -8.16 -18.79 5.54
N ASN A 107 -9.33 -18.78 4.92
CA ASN A 107 -10.28 -17.69 5.09
C ASN A 107 -10.94 -17.71 6.49
N GLN A 108 -11.77 -16.72 6.78
CA GLN A 108 -12.41 -16.55 8.08
C GLN A 108 -13.35 -17.71 8.46
N ASP A 109 -13.86 -18.45 7.48
CA ASP A 109 -14.72 -19.61 7.66
C ASP A 109 -13.91 -20.92 7.84
N GLY A 110 -12.58 -20.82 7.82
CA GLY A 110 -11.67 -21.96 7.93
C GLY A 110 -11.47 -22.73 6.62
N GLU A 111 -11.97 -22.21 5.50
CA GLU A 111 -11.80 -22.83 4.20
C GLU A 111 -10.45 -22.47 3.59
N GLN A 112 -9.84 -23.43 2.90
CA GLN A 112 -8.58 -23.20 2.21
C GLN A 112 -8.81 -22.56 0.85
N GLU A 113 -8.27 -21.37 0.66
CA GLU A 113 -8.22 -20.67 -0.61
C GLU A 113 -6.83 -20.80 -1.23
N ARG A 114 -6.78 -20.85 -2.56
CA ARG A 114 -5.55 -21.09 -3.31
C ARG A 114 -5.35 -19.95 -4.29
N PHE A 115 -4.22 -19.27 -4.16
CA PHE A 115 -3.84 -18.17 -5.02
C PHE A 115 -2.49 -18.44 -5.65
N THR A 116 -2.29 -17.95 -6.87
CA THR A 116 -0.94 -17.91 -7.46
C THR A 116 -0.20 -16.69 -6.90
N PHE A 117 1.11 -16.80 -6.71
CA PHE A 117 1.90 -15.65 -6.26
C PHE A 117 1.78 -14.49 -7.26
N GLY A 118 1.74 -14.78 -8.56
CA GLY A 118 1.55 -13.77 -9.60
C GLY A 118 0.22 -13.02 -9.48
N GLU A 119 -0.86 -13.72 -9.12
CA GLU A 119 -2.16 -13.10 -8.85
C GLU A 119 -2.09 -12.15 -7.65
N VAL A 120 -1.50 -12.60 -6.54
CA VAL A 120 -1.31 -11.78 -5.34
C VAL A 120 -0.49 -10.52 -5.64
N MET A 121 0.60 -10.64 -6.39
CA MET A 121 1.43 -9.49 -6.78
C MET A 121 0.63 -8.43 -7.55
N ARG A 122 -0.27 -8.85 -8.44
CA ARG A 122 -1.15 -7.93 -9.20
C ARG A 122 -2.27 -7.38 -8.33
N HIS A 123 -2.81 -8.18 -7.42
CA HIS A 123 -3.80 -7.73 -6.44
C HIS A 123 -3.25 -6.57 -5.61
N VAL A 124 -2.06 -6.73 -5.03
CA VAL A 124 -1.41 -5.69 -4.21
C VAL A 124 -1.18 -4.40 -5.00
N ILE A 125 -0.70 -4.50 -6.25
CA ILE A 125 -0.54 -3.34 -7.13
C ILE A 125 -1.88 -2.61 -7.34
N ALA A 126 -2.93 -3.35 -7.71
CA ALA A 126 -4.24 -2.77 -8.01
C ALA A 126 -4.93 -2.19 -6.77
N HIS A 127 -4.77 -2.85 -5.62
CA HIS A 127 -5.32 -2.46 -4.32
C HIS A 127 -4.83 -1.06 -3.91
N GLU A 128 -3.53 -0.82 -3.99
CA GLU A 128 -3.00 0.51 -3.65
C GLU A 128 -3.45 1.58 -4.65
N ILE A 129 -3.40 1.31 -5.95
CA ILE A 129 -3.86 2.27 -6.97
C ILE A 129 -5.32 2.65 -6.74
N HIS A 130 -6.17 1.66 -6.39
CA HIS A 130 -7.57 1.86 -6.06
C HIS A 130 -7.75 2.81 -4.86
N HIS A 131 -7.06 2.56 -3.75
CA HIS A 131 -7.18 3.37 -2.54
C HIS A 131 -6.56 4.76 -2.68
N ILE A 132 -5.45 4.89 -3.41
CA ILE A 132 -4.87 6.18 -3.78
C ILE A 132 -5.86 7.01 -4.63
N GLY A 133 -6.64 6.36 -5.50
CA GLY A 133 -7.72 6.99 -6.24
C GLY A 133 -8.76 7.64 -5.32
N GLN A 134 -9.12 6.98 -4.22
CA GLN A 134 -10.05 7.52 -3.21
C GLN A 134 -9.49 8.76 -2.53
N LEU A 135 -8.21 8.74 -2.15
CA LEU A 135 -7.53 9.90 -1.56
C LEU A 135 -7.60 11.14 -2.47
N SER A 136 -7.54 10.93 -3.80
CA SER A 136 -7.61 12.03 -4.76
C SER A 136 -8.94 12.80 -4.73
N ILE A 137 -10.04 12.12 -4.41
CA ILE A 137 -11.37 12.73 -4.25
C ILE A 137 -11.42 13.52 -2.94
N TRP A 138 -11.02 12.90 -1.83
CA TRP A 138 -11.03 13.56 -0.52
C TRP A 138 -10.10 14.76 -0.46
N ALA A 139 -8.96 14.72 -1.14
CA ALA A 139 -8.08 15.88 -1.29
C ALA A 139 -8.82 17.07 -1.92
N ARG A 140 -9.68 16.82 -2.92
CA ARG A 140 -10.48 17.88 -3.56
C ARG A 140 -11.60 18.39 -2.65
N GLU A 141 -12.23 17.52 -1.87
CA GLU A 141 -13.28 17.90 -0.92
C GLU A 141 -12.77 18.90 0.12
N ILE A 142 -11.52 18.77 0.55
CA ILE A 142 -10.88 19.71 1.50
C ILE A 142 -10.17 20.88 0.80
N GLY A 143 -10.46 21.11 -0.50
CA GLY A 143 -9.94 22.24 -1.26
C GLY A 143 -8.44 22.15 -1.61
N LYS A 144 -7.82 20.97 -1.51
CA LYS A 144 -6.40 20.76 -1.82
C LYS A 144 -6.20 20.10 -3.18
N LYS A 145 -5.05 20.39 -3.79
CA LYS A 145 -4.63 19.71 -5.03
C LYS A 145 -4.16 18.29 -4.68
N PRO A 146 -4.67 17.24 -5.32
CA PRO A 146 -4.20 15.88 -5.09
C PRO A 146 -2.82 15.66 -5.71
N VAL A 147 -2.11 14.66 -5.19
CA VAL A 147 -0.91 14.10 -5.82
C VAL A 147 -1.27 13.59 -7.22
N THR A 148 -0.35 13.75 -8.18
CA THR A 148 -0.57 13.24 -9.53
C THR A 148 -0.54 11.71 -9.56
N ALA A 149 -1.56 11.08 -10.13
CA ALA A 149 -1.57 9.62 -10.38
C ALA A 149 -0.96 9.25 -11.75
N ASN A 150 -0.25 10.18 -12.39
CA ASN A 150 0.34 9.90 -13.70
C ASN A 150 1.52 8.96 -13.53
N LEU A 151 1.49 7.81 -14.21
CA LEU A 151 2.64 6.89 -14.27
C LEU A 151 3.78 7.46 -15.11
N ILE A 152 3.45 8.17 -16.20
CA ILE A 152 4.43 8.73 -17.14
C ILE A 152 5.08 9.96 -16.50
N ARG A 153 6.35 10.21 -16.86
CA ARG A 153 7.14 11.37 -16.38
C ARG A 153 7.45 11.33 -14.87
N ARG A 154 7.56 10.12 -14.31
CA ARG A 154 8.02 9.86 -12.94
C ARG A 154 9.46 9.35 -12.85
N GLY A 155 10.20 9.35 -13.98
CA GLY A 155 11.58 8.88 -14.05
C GLY A 155 11.78 7.37 -13.93
N LEU A 156 10.70 6.58 -13.85
CA LEU A 156 10.75 5.12 -13.68
C LEU A 156 11.38 4.36 -14.86
N PHE A 157 11.39 4.98 -16.04
CA PHE A 157 11.88 4.40 -17.30
C PHE A 157 13.00 5.23 -17.94
N ASP A 158 13.53 6.22 -17.20
CA ASP A 158 14.67 7.01 -17.67
C ASP A 158 15.91 6.09 -17.70
N LYS A 159 16.74 6.25 -18.74
CA LYS A 159 17.95 5.45 -18.96
C LYS A 159 19.17 6.12 -18.34
#